data_AF-A0A2N2S5S7-F1
#
_entry.id   AF-A0A2N2S5S7-F1
#
_cell.length_a   1.000
_cell.length_b   1.000
_cell.length_c   1.000
_cell.angle_alpha   90.00
_cell.angle_beta   90.00
_cell.angle_gamma   90.00
#
_symmetry.space_group_name_H-M   'P 1'
#
loop_
_entity.id
_entity.type
_entity.pdbx_description
1 polymer ?
#
loop_
_entity_poly.entity_id
_entity_poly.type
_entity_poly.pdbx_seq_one_letter_code
_entity_poly.pdbx_strand_id
1 'polypeptide(L)'
;MNFTISAPDQTLAPRLQQRIDTKTKPLGALGRLEALALQIGLVQQTETPALNQPHIMVFAGDHGAARAGVSAYPQDVTWQMVENFLAGGAAINVFSRQMGLGLTVIDAGVNHDFGKRPGLIDAKIAPGTDNYIERPAMSAAQCEAALVKGRELAHALAANGCNCVGFGEMGIGNTAAASLLTHCLVAGSDLATVTGRGTGLDDAGLARKQVLLKQALTRGGRQRDPLVALVQYGGFEIAMMVG
;
A
#
# COMPACT_ATOMS: atom_id res chain seq x y z
N MET A 1 18.91 4.13 6.06
CA MET A 1 18.44 2.79 5.65
C MET A 1 18.97 2.40 4.26
N ASN A 2 19.57 1.22 4.08
CA ASN A 2 20.03 0.72 2.77
C ASN A 2 19.18 -0.49 2.36
N PHE A 3 18.54 -0.43 1.18
CA PHE A 3 17.87 -1.56 0.55
C PHE A 3 18.78 -2.13 -0.54
N THR A 4 19.12 -3.42 -0.46
CA THR A 4 19.87 -4.11 -1.51
C THR A 4 18.88 -4.84 -2.40
N ILE A 5 18.44 -4.17 -3.46
CA ILE A 5 17.51 -4.73 -4.45
C ILE A 5 18.31 -5.01 -5.72
N SER A 6 18.47 -6.29 -6.06
CA SER A 6 19.18 -6.72 -7.26
C SER A 6 18.25 -6.76 -8.47
N ALA A 7 18.74 -6.32 -9.63
CA ALA A 7 18.03 -6.52 -10.89
C ALA A 7 17.98 -8.03 -11.22
N PRO A 8 16.87 -8.54 -11.77
CA PRO A 8 16.82 -9.92 -12.27
C PRO A 8 17.87 -10.15 -13.37
N ASP A 9 18.58 -11.28 -13.31
CA ASP A 9 19.49 -11.70 -14.39
C ASP A 9 18.69 -11.91 -15.68
N GLN A 10 19.13 -11.23 -16.74
CA GLN A 10 18.50 -11.23 -18.06
C GLN A 10 19.00 -12.37 -18.96
N THR A 11 20.04 -13.12 -18.57
CA THR A 11 20.55 -14.27 -19.35
C THR A 11 19.49 -15.36 -19.55
N LEU A 12 18.50 -15.43 -18.66
CA LEU A 12 17.38 -16.37 -18.72
C LEU A 12 16.28 -15.95 -19.71
N ALA A 13 16.20 -14.68 -20.08
CA ALA A 13 15.09 -14.14 -20.87
C ALA A 13 14.87 -14.86 -22.22
N PRO A 14 15.91 -15.15 -23.03
CA PRO A 14 15.72 -15.87 -24.30
C PRO A 14 15.17 -17.29 -24.10
N ARG A 15 15.62 -18.00 -23.05
CA ARG A 15 15.17 -19.36 -22.73
C ARG A 15 13.71 -19.37 -22.27
N LEU A 16 13.32 -18.41 -21.43
CA LEU A 16 11.93 -18.21 -21.02
C LEU A 16 11.02 -17.89 -22.21
N GLN A 17 11.43 -16.94 -23.07
CA GLN A 17 10.67 -16.57 -24.26
C GLN A 17 10.48 -17.78 -25.19
N GLN A 18 11.54 -18.54 -25.45
CA GLN A 18 11.46 -19.76 -26.25
C GLN A 18 10.46 -20.77 -25.67
N ARG A 19 10.43 -20.97 -24.35
CA ARG A 19 9.44 -21.86 -23.70
C ARG A 19 8.01 -21.37 -23.82
N ILE A 20 7.81 -20.05 -23.80
CA ILE A 20 6.49 -19.42 -23.96
C ILE A 20 6.01 -19.57 -25.40
N ASP A 21 6.89 -19.33 -26.38
CA ASP A 21 6.60 -19.40 -27.81
C ASP A 21 6.34 -20.84 -28.29
N THR A 22 6.97 -21.82 -27.67
CA THR A 22 6.82 -23.26 -28.00
C THR A 22 5.64 -23.95 -27.32
N LYS A 23 4.82 -23.22 -26.55
CA LYS A 23 3.55 -23.76 -26.04
C LYS A 23 2.58 -24.00 -27.21
N THR A 24 1.65 -24.93 -27.04
CA THR A 24 0.61 -25.28 -28.03
C THR A 24 -0.41 -24.16 -28.19
N LYS A 25 0.01 -23.05 -28.82
CA LYS A 25 -0.75 -21.85 -29.11
C LYS A 25 -0.09 -21.09 -30.27
N PRO A 26 -0.81 -20.27 -31.04
CA PRO A 26 -0.18 -19.29 -31.92
C PRO A 26 0.69 -18.32 -31.10
N LEU A 27 1.74 -17.76 -31.73
CA LEU A 27 2.61 -16.77 -31.09
C LEU A 27 1.78 -15.56 -30.62
N GLY A 28 1.99 -15.14 -29.37
CA GLY A 28 1.30 -14.00 -28.77
C GLY A 28 -0.19 -14.21 -28.45
N ALA A 29 -0.76 -15.39 -28.68
CA ALA A 29 -2.21 -15.62 -28.52
C ALA A 29 -2.73 -15.42 -27.09
N LEU A 30 -1.87 -15.51 -26.06
CA LEU A 30 -2.25 -15.25 -24.66
C LEU A 30 -1.97 -13.81 -24.20
N GLY A 31 -1.47 -12.95 -25.08
CA GLY A 31 -1.28 -11.52 -24.84
C GLY A 31 -0.50 -11.22 -23.55
N ARG A 32 -1.13 -10.51 -22.61
CA ARG A 32 -0.51 -10.07 -21.36
C ARG A 32 -0.03 -11.22 -20.46
N LEU A 33 -0.61 -12.42 -20.59
CA LEU A 33 -0.17 -13.58 -19.82
C LEU A 33 1.24 -14.04 -20.21
N GLU A 34 1.64 -13.86 -21.47
CA GLU A 34 2.97 -14.22 -21.96
C GLU A 34 4.03 -13.31 -21.35
N ALA A 35 3.80 -12.00 -21.40
CA ALA A 35 4.68 -11.00 -20.78
C ALA A 35 4.77 -11.19 -19.25
N LEU A 36 3.64 -11.50 -18.60
CA LEU A 36 3.61 -11.76 -17.16
C LEU A 36 4.38 -13.05 -16.80
N ALA A 37 4.22 -14.13 -17.56
CA ALA A 37 4.96 -15.38 -17.33
C ALA A 37 6.48 -15.19 -17.46
N LEU A 38 6.93 -14.41 -18.47
CA LEU A 38 8.32 -14.02 -18.63
C LEU A 38 8.82 -13.22 -17.42
N GLN A 39 8.06 -12.21 -16.99
CA GLN A 39 8.41 -11.39 -15.83
C GLN A 39 8.53 -12.21 -14.54
N ILE A 40 7.57 -13.10 -14.26
CA ILE A 40 7.62 -13.97 -13.06
C ILE A 40 8.81 -14.92 -13.15
N GLY A 41 9.07 -15.53 -14.32
CA GLY A 41 10.24 -16.39 -14.52
C GLY A 41 11.57 -15.67 -14.28
N LEU A 42 11.69 -14.41 -14.72
CA LEU A 42 12.86 -13.57 -14.44
C LEU A 42 12.96 -13.22 -12.95
N VAL A 43 11.89 -12.77 -12.31
CA VAL A 43 11.93 -12.42 -10.87
C VAL A 43 12.29 -13.64 -10.02
N GLN A 44 11.74 -14.81 -10.34
CA GLN A 44 12.03 -16.06 -9.62
C GLN A 44 13.29 -16.78 -10.12
N GLN A 45 13.95 -16.26 -11.16
CA GLN A 45 15.17 -16.85 -11.74
C GLN A 45 14.99 -18.32 -12.14
N THR A 46 13.86 -18.66 -12.78
CA THR A 46 13.51 -20.04 -13.19
C THR A 46 12.63 -20.10 -14.43
N GLU A 47 12.77 -21.18 -15.22
CA GLU A 47 11.92 -21.51 -16.38
C GLU A 47 10.59 -22.16 -16.01
N THR A 48 10.43 -22.55 -14.74
CA THR A 48 9.22 -23.17 -14.20
C THR A 48 8.78 -22.41 -12.95
N PRO A 49 8.37 -21.13 -13.10
CA PRO A 49 7.95 -20.34 -11.95
C PRO A 49 6.72 -20.94 -11.27
N ALA A 50 6.65 -20.79 -9.95
CA ALA A 50 5.54 -21.24 -9.13
C ALA A 50 5.19 -20.17 -8.10
N LEU A 51 3.90 -20.00 -7.79
CA LEU A 51 3.45 -19.13 -6.70
C LEU A 51 3.26 -20.00 -5.46
N ASN A 52 4.12 -19.80 -4.46
CA ASN A 52 4.13 -20.55 -3.21
C ASN A 52 3.63 -19.64 -2.09
N GLN A 53 2.64 -20.14 -1.33
CA GLN A 53 2.02 -19.43 -0.20
C GLN A 53 1.68 -17.96 -0.55
N PRO A 54 0.95 -17.69 -1.65
CA PRO A 54 0.64 -16.31 -2.01
C PRO A 54 -0.17 -15.64 -0.90
N HIS A 55 0.16 -14.40 -0.55
CA HIS A 55 -0.30 -13.81 0.71
C HIS A 55 -0.63 -12.33 0.56
N ILE A 56 -1.70 -11.88 1.20
CA ILE A 56 -2.10 -10.47 1.26
C ILE A 56 -1.74 -9.87 2.63
N MET A 57 -1.07 -8.73 2.62
CA MET A 57 -0.78 -7.93 3.81
C MET A 57 -1.62 -6.67 3.78
N VAL A 58 -2.53 -6.52 4.75
CA VAL A 58 -3.39 -5.34 4.90
C VAL A 58 -2.86 -4.45 6.01
N PHE A 59 -2.36 -3.27 5.65
CA PHE A 59 -1.82 -2.29 6.61
C PHE A 59 -2.90 -1.27 6.99
N ALA A 60 -3.17 -1.15 8.29
CA ALA A 60 -4.18 -0.25 8.82
C ALA A 60 -3.54 0.94 9.55
N GLY A 61 -3.98 2.16 9.23
CA GLY A 61 -3.44 3.39 9.82
C GLY A 61 -4.42 4.54 9.74
N ASP A 62 -4.49 5.35 10.80
CA ASP A 62 -5.35 6.53 10.84
C ASP A 62 -4.62 7.80 10.42
N HIS A 63 -5.35 8.70 9.77
CA HIS A 63 -4.83 9.98 9.30
C HIS A 63 -5.35 11.14 10.13
N GLY A 64 -4.49 11.98 10.69
CA GLY A 64 -4.91 13.16 11.47
C GLY A 64 -5.81 14.11 10.67
N ALA A 65 -5.58 14.21 9.35
CA ALA A 65 -6.39 15.01 8.44
C ALA A 65 -7.84 14.51 8.28
N ALA A 66 -8.14 13.26 8.63
CA ALA A 66 -9.51 12.71 8.58
C ALA A 66 -10.50 13.59 9.37
N ARG A 67 -10.05 14.14 10.51
CA ARG A 67 -10.86 15.00 11.38
C ARG A 67 -11.21 16.36 10.75
N ALA A 68 -10.48 16.77 9.72
CA ALA A 68 -10.75 18.00 8.96
C ALA A 68 -11.82 17.81 7.85
N GLY A 69 -12.34 16.59 7.67
CA GLY A 69 -13.42 16.33 6.70
C GLY A 69 -12.94 15.98 5.29
N VAL A 70 -11.76 15.33 5.16
CA VAL A 70 -11.25 14.81 3.87
C VAL A 70 -11.88 13.47 3.47
N SER A 71 -12.75 12.89 4.30
CA SER A 71 -13.43 11.61 4.11
C SER A 71 -14.93 11.71 4.45
N ALA A 72 -15.74 10.81 3.89
CA ALA A 72 -17.17 10.75 4.16
C ALA A 72 -17.50 10.05 5.49
N TYR A 73 -16.59 9.21 5.99
CA TYR A 73 -16.78 8.42 7.20
C TYR A 73 -15.96 8.97 8.38
N PRO A 74 -16.41 8.78 9.63
CA PRO A 74 -15.64 9.14 10.81
C PRO A 74 -14.39 8.25 10.94
N GLN A 75 -13.35 8.78 11.59
CA GLN A 75 -12.07 8.08 11.79
C GLN A 75 -12.24 6.69 12.46
N ASP A 76 -13.22 6.54 13.33
CA ASP A 76 -13.52 5.30 14.04
C ASP A 76 -13.81 4.09 13.13
N VAL A 77 -14.19 4.33 11.87
CA VAL A 77 -14.42 3.24 10.91
C VAL A 77 -13.14 2.43 10.63
N THR A 78 -11.95 3.03 10.78
CA THR A 78 -10.67 2.32 10.61
C THR A 78 -10.58 1.11 11.55
N TRP A 79 -10.75 1.32 12.87
CA TRP A 79 -10.61 0.22 13.83
C TRP A 79 -11.77 -0.78 13.73
N GLN A 80 -12.97 -0.32 13.38
CA GLN A 80 -14.13 -1.20 13.14
C GLN A 80 -13.89 -2.14 11.95
N MET A 81 -13.25 -1.65 10.89
CA MET A 81 -12.88 -2.48 9.76
C MET A 81 -11.74 -3.44 10.08
N VAL A 82 -10.78 -3.05 10.93
CA VAL A 82 -9.78 -3.99 11.46
C VAL A 82 -10.45 -5.14 12.19
N GLU A 83 -11.40 -4.87 13.07
CA GLU A 83 -12.21 -5.90 13.73
C GLU A 83 -12.96 -6.78 12.72
N ASN A 84 -13.52 -6.19 11.66
CA ASN A 84 -14.19 -6.94 10.59
C ASN A 84 -13.22 -7.85 9.79
N PHE A 85 -11.99 -7.40 9.52
CA PHE A 85 -10.96 -8.23 8.89
C PHE A 85 -10.61 -9.42 9.79
N LEU A 86 -10.45 -9.20 11.09
CA LEU A 86 -10.13 -10.25 12.07
C LEU A 86 -11.29 -11.24 12.25
N ALA A 87 -12.54 -10.77 12.15
CA ALA A 87 -13.74 -11.59 12.16
C ALA A 87 -13.99 -12.34 10.83
N GLY A 88 -13.21 -12.06 9.78
CA GLY A 88 -13.33 -12.74 8.49
C GLY A 88 -14.45 -12.23 7.58
N GLY A 89 -15.05 -11.08 7.89
CA GLY A 89 -16.27 -10.55 7.27
C GLY A 89 -16.06 -9.53 6.15
N ALA A 90 -14.82 -9.08 5.89
CA ALA A 90 -14.57 -8.14 4.81
C ALA A 90 -14.41 -8.84 3.44
N ALA A 91 -14.53 -8.05 2.37
CA ALA A 91 -14.39 -8.56 1.00
C ALA A 91 -13.04 -9.25 0.76
N ILE A 92 -11.93 -8.70 1.26
CA ILE A 92 -10.61 -9.31 1.12
C ILE A 92 -10.53 -10.68 1.79
N ASN A 93 -11.22 -10.90 2.92
CA ASN A 93 -11.28 -12.22 3.54
C ASN A 93 -11.96 -13.24 2.62
N VAL A 94 -13.04 -12.84 1.94
CA VAL A 94 -13.75 -13.70 0.97
C VAL A 94 -12.85 -14.02 -0.21
N PHE A 95 -12.22 -13.01 -0.83
CA PHE A 95 -11.32 -13.22 -1.97
C PHE A 95 -10.10 -14.06 -1.60
N SER A 96 -9.47 -13.80 -0.45
CA SER A 96 -8.33 -14.61 0.02
C SER A 96 -8.73 -16.07 0.21
N ARG A 97 -9.87 -16.37 0.84
CA ARG A 97 -10.35 -17.76 0.95
C ARG A 97 -10.64 -18.40 -0.40
N GLN A 98 -11.32 -17.68 -1.30
CA GLN A 98 -11.67 -18.20 -2.62
C GLN A 98 -10.44 -18.52 -3.48
N MET A 99 -9.39 -17.71 -3.37
CA MET A 99 -8.17 -17.83 -4.16
C MET A 99 -7.05 -18.59 -3.43
N GLY A 100 -7.30 -19.10 -2.21
CA GLY A 100 -6.31 -19.81 -1.41
C GLY A 100 -5.13 -18.92 -0.98
N LEU A 101 -5.35 -17.62 -0.80
CA LEU A 101 -4.34 -16.67 -0.36
C LEU A 101 -4.31 -16.61 1.16
N GLY A 102 -3.11 -16.54 1.73
CA GLY A 102 -2.96 -16.11 3.12
C GLY A 102 -3.35 -14.64 3.29
N LEU A 103 -3.74 -14.25 4.50
CA LEU A 103 -4.14 -12.89 4.83
C LEU A 103 -3.60 -12.52 6.21
N THR A 104 -2.89 -11.39 6.28
CA THR A 104 -2.38 -10.80 7.52
C THR A 104 -2.90 -9.38 7.63
N VAL A 105 -3.39 -9.01 8.82
CA VAL A 105 -3.77 -7.65 9.16
C VAL A 105 -2.68 -7.05 10.05
N ILE A 106 -2.22 -5.84 9.70
CA ILE A 106 -1.14 -5.15 10.37
C ILE A 106 -1.68 -3.82 10.88
N ASP A 107 -1.57 -3.57 12.17
CA ASP A 107 -1.82 -2.26 12.75
C ASP A 107 -0.55 -1.42 12.63
N ALA A 108 -0.50 -0.57 11.59
CA ALA A 108 0.63 0.32 11.34
C ALA A 108 0.53 1.63 12.16
N GLY A 109 -0.68 2.00 12.57
CA GLY A 109 -0.93 3.30 13.19
C GLY A 109 -2.39 3.64 13.40
N VAL A 110 -3.24 2.67 13.75
CA VAL A 110 -4.66 2.94 14.03
C VAL A 110 -4.80 3.69 15.35
N ASN A 111 -5.67 4.70 15.43
CA ASN A 111 -5.97 5.42 16.66
C ASN A 111 -6.98 4.64 17.52
N HIS A 112 -6.58 3.43 17.92
CA HIS A 112 -7.34 2.51 18.76
C HIS A 112 -6.38 1.55 19.45
N ASP A 113 -6.68 1.21 20.71
CA ASP A 113 -5.98 0.17 21.45
C ASP A 113 -6.76 -1.15 21.31
N PHE A 114 -6.23 -2.06 20.50
CA PHE A 114 -6.81 -3.38 20.31
C PHE A 114 -6.47 -4.35 21.45
N GLY A 115 -5.47 -4.05 22.28
CA GLY A 115 -4.83 -5.01 23.16
C GLY A 115 -4.23 -6.19 22.38
N LYS A 116 -4.02 -7.33 23.06
CA LYS A 116 -3.55 -8.56 22.39
C LYS A 116 -4.68 -9.18 21.57
N ARG A 117 -4.55 -9.18 20.24
CA ARG A 117 -5.56 -9.77 19.35
C ARG A 117 -4.96 -10.84 18.44
N PRO A 118 -5.50 -12.08 18.46
CA PRO A 118 -5.11 -13.10 17.50
C PRO A 118 -5.36 -12.64 16.06
N GLY A 119 -4.39 -12.87 15.17
CA GLY A 119 -4.49 -12.50 13.75
C GLY A 119 -4.16 -11.05 13.43
N LEU A 120 -3.90 -10.20 14.43
CA LEU A 120 -3.41 -8.84 14.25
C LEU A 120 -1.91 -8.76 14.56
N ILE A 121 -1.14 -8.25 13.61
CA ILE A 121 0.25 -7.86 13.89
C ILE A 121 0.25 -6.45 14.49
N ASP A 122 0.74 -6.35 15.72
CA ASP A 122 1.01 -5.08 16.37
C ASP A 122 2.32 -4.49 15.84
N ALA A 123 2.21 -3.51 14.95
CA ALA A 123 3.31 -2.78 14.33
C ALA A 123 3.16 -1.27 14.54
N LYS A 124 2.34 -0.84 15.51
CA LYS A 124 1.85 0.53 15.60
C LYS A 124 3.00 1.53 15.82
N ILE A 125 3.17 2.49 14.91
CA ILE A 125 4.18 3.54 15.05
C ILE A 125 3.71 4.64 16.02
N ALA A 126 2.47 5.08 15.87
CA ALA A 126 1.78 6.02 16.75
C ALA A 126 0.24 5.90 16.53
N PRO A 127 -0.61 6.43 17.44
CA PRO A 127 -2.06 6.39 17.27
C PRO A 127 -2.55 7.41 16.22
N GLY A 128 -2.35 7.06 14.95
CA GLY A 128 -2.62 7.92 13.79
C GLY A 128 -1.50 8.92 13.50
N THR A 129 -1.43 9.38 12.26
CA THR A 129 -0.53 10.47 11.85
C THR A 129 -1.03 11.83 12.38
N ASP A 130 -0.14 12.81 12.41
CA ASP A 130 -0.51 14.21 12.61
C ASP A 130 -1.35 14.72 11.43
N ASN A 131 -2.09 15.82 11.66
CA ASN A 131 -2.84 16.49 10.60
C ASN A 131 -1.89 17.20 9.63
N TYR A 132 -1.69 16.62 8.43
CA TYR A 132 -0.79 17.17 7.42
C TYR A 132 -1.17 18.57 6.90
N ILE A 133 -2.40 19.02 7.18
CA ILE A 133 -2.88 20.38 6.85
C ILE A 133 -2.22 21.42 7.77
N GLU A 134 -1.86 21.04 9.00
CA GLU A 134 -1.33 21.94 10.03
C GLU A 134 0.18 21.78 10.24
N ARG A 135 0.70 20.55 10.15
CA ARG A 135 2.12 20.19 10.38
C ARG A 135 2.50 18.97 9.52
N PRO A 136 3.75 18.48 9.48
CA PRO A 136 4.05 17.22 8.78
C PRO A 136 3.23 16.04 9.33
N ALA A 137 2.85 15.07 8.49
CA ALA A 137 2.07 13.89 8.91
C ALA A 137 2.81 13.03 9.96
N MET A 138 4.14 12.97 9.86
CA MET A 138 4.99 12.24 10.80
C MET A 138 6.37 12.87 10.88
N SER A 139 7.16 12.48 11.89
CA SER A 139 8.58 12.80 11.93
C SER A 139 9.39 11.90 10.97
N ALA A 140 10.60 12.33 10.63
CA ALA A 140 11.53 11.50 9.84
C ALA A 140 11.86 10.17 10.53
N ALA A 141 11.99 10.18 11.87
CA ALA A 141 12.25 8.96 12.65
C ALA A 141 11.07 7.98 12.60
N GLN A 142 9.84 8.47 12.67
CA GLN A 142 8.64 7.63 12.52
C GLN A 142 8.51 7.06 11.10
N CYS A 143 8.83 7.86 10.08
CA CYS A 143 8.86 7.40 8.69
C CYS A 143 9.89 6.28 8.50
N GLU A 144 11.12 6.46 9.00
CA GLU A 144 12.15 5.42 8.96
C GLU A 144 11.71 4.17 9.74
N ALA A 145 11.13 4.32 10.93
CA ALA A 145 10.63 3.19 11.71
C ALA A 145 9.54 2.40 10.97
N ALA A 146 8.61 3.09 10.29
CA ALA A 146 7.59 2.44 9.46
C ALA A 146 8.21 1.67 8.29
N LEU A 147 9.18 2.26 7.59
CA LEU A 147 9.91 1.59 6.49
C LEU A 147 10.68 0.37 6.99
N VAL A 148 11.35 0.46 8.15
CA VAL A 148 12.05 -0.69 8.77
C VAL A 148 11.05 -1.81 9.02
N LYS A 149 9.88 -1.46 9.59
CA LYS A 149 8.88 -2.43 9.99
C LYS A 149 8.22 -3.12 8.79
N GLY A 150 7.89 -2.37 7.74
CA GLY A 150 7.40 -2.92 6.47
C GLY A 150 8.35 -3.99 5.91
N ARG A 151 9.63 -3.62 5.80
CA ARG A 151 10.71 -4.50 5.33
C ARG A 151 10.84 -5.76 6.18
N GLU A 152 10.82 -5.63 7.50
CA GLU A 152 10.90 -6.77 8.43
C GLU A 152 9.74 -7.74 8.23
N LEU A 153 8.52 -7.21 8.04
CA LEU A 153 7.33 -8.02 7.81
C LEU A 153 7.38 -8.75 6.46
N ALA A 154 7.85 -8.07 5.40
CA ALA A 154 8.05 -8.68 4.08
C ALA A 154 9.09 -9.81 4.13
N HIS A 155 10.22 -9.60 4.82
CA HIS A 155 11.24 -10.65 5.00
C HIS A 155 10.75 -11.82 5.84
N ALA A 156 10.00 -11.56 6.92
CA ALA A 156 9.41 -12.62 7.73
C ALA A 156 8.43 -13.48 6.93
N LEU A 157 7.63 -12.84 6.06
CA LEU A 157 6.72 -13.53 5.17
C LEU A 157 7.47 -14.40 4.14
N ALA A 158 8.53 -13.86 3.53
CA ALA A 158 9.39 -14.60 2.61
C ALA A 158 10.09 -15.81 3.29
N ALA A 159 10.56 -15.64 4.52
CA ALA A 159 11.17 -16.71 5.31
C ALA A 159 10.20 -17.87 5.60
N ASN A 160 8.89 -17.60 5.61
CA ASN A 160 7.84 -18.61 5.73
C ASN A 160 7.45 -19.28 4.39
N GLY A 161 8.21 -19.03 3.32
CA GLY A 161 8.03 -19.69 2.02
C GLY A 161 7.09 -18.96 1.06
N CYS A 162 6.61 -17.76 1.42
CA CYS A 162 5.86 -16.90 0.49
C CYS A 162 6.82 -16.31 -0.55
N ASN A 163 6.47 -16.46 -1.83
CA ASN A 163 7.20 -15.82 -2.94
C ASN A 163 6.32 -14.90 -3.79
N CYS A 164 5.10 -14.63 -3.34
CA CYS A 164 4.14 -13.77 -4.01
C CYS A 164 3.31 -13.03 -2.96
N VAL A 165 3.56 -11.73 -2.81
CA VAL A 165 2.87 -10.88 -1.85
C VAL A 165 2.00 -9.86 -2.57
N GLY A 166 0.79 -9.65 -2.05
CA GLY A 166 -0.07 -8.52 -2.40
C GLY A 166 -0.22 -7.59 -1.21
N PHE A 167 -0.39 -6.30 -1.49
CA PHE A 167 -0.56 -5.27 -0.47
C PHE A 167 -1.98 -4.71 -0.52
N GLY A 168 -2.54 -4.48 0.66
CA GLY A 168 -3.78 -3.77 0.88
C GLY A 168 -3.62 -2.77 2.03
N GLU A 169 -4.58 -1.88 2.13
CA GLU A 169 -4.58 -0.81 3.12
C GLU A 169 -5.97 -0.61 3.71
N MET A 170 -6.01 0.03 4.88
CA MET A 170 -7.24 0.50 5.51
C MET A 170 -6.94 1.75 6.33
N GLY A 171 -7.58 2.87 6.00
CA GLY A 171 -7.42 4.09 6.77
C GLY A 171 -8.39 5.17 6.34
N ILE A 172 -9.20 5.66 7.27
CA ILE A 172 -10.05 6.81 6.95
C ILE A 172 -9.17 8.02 6.65
N GLY A 173 -9.35 8.60 5.45
CA GLY A 173 -8.57 9.73 4.95
C GLY A 173 -7.34 9.36 4.12
N ASN A 174 -6.95 8.09 4.02
CA ASN A 174 -5.74 7.66 3.31
C ASN A 174 -5.72 8.05 1.81
N THR A 175 -6.87 8.07 1.12
CA THR A 175 -6.95 8.50 -0.28
C THR A 175 -6.57 9.97 -0.46
N ALA A 176 -6.71 10.79 0.58
CA ALA A 176 -6.34 12.19 0.57
C ALA A 176 -4.81 12.35 0.65
N ALA A 177 -4.16 11.55 1.51
CA ALA A 177 -2.71 11.40 1.55
C ALA A 177 -2.16 10.86 0.22
N ALA A 178 -2.77 9.81 -0.33
CA ALA A 178 -2.39 9.24 -1.63
C ALA A 178 -2.47 10.26 -2.78
N SER A 179 -3.49 11.11 -2.81
CA SER A 179 -3.59 12.20 -3.79
C SER A 179 -2.45 13.23 -3.64
N LEU A 180 -2.08 13.60 -2.42
CA LEU A 180 -0.95 14.51 -2.17
C LEU A 180 0.38 13.90 -2.60
N LEU A 181 0.61 12.63 -2.25
CA LEU A 181 1.82 11.89 -2.66
C LEU A 181 1.90 11.76 -4.18
N THR A 182 0.79 11.38 -4.83
CA THR A 182 0.72 11.29 -6.29
C THR A 182 1.01 12.64 -6.93
N HIS A 183 0.40 13.71 -6.43
CA HIS A 183 0.66 15.07 -6.91
C HIS A 183 2.14 15.46 -6.75
N CYS A 184 2.75 15.11 -5.62
CA CYS A 184 4.14 15.41 -5.34
C CYS A 184 5.11 14.68 -6.28
N LEU A 185 4.90 13.37 -6.47
CA LEU A 185 5.89 12.47 -7.08
C LEU A 185 5.70 12.22 -8.57
N VAL A 186 4.48 12.35 -9.10
CA VAL A 186 4.21 12.17 -10.52
C VAL A 186 4.37 13.50 -11.24
N ALA A 187 5.39 13.60 -12.10
CA ALA A 187 5.64 14.80 -12.88
C ALA A 187 4.43 15.18 -13.74
N GLY A 188 4.08 16.47 -13.76
CA GLY A 188 2.95 16.99 -14.54
C GLY A 188 1.57 16.68 -13.98
N SER A 189 1.45 15.95 -12.86
CA SER A 189 0.15 15.69 -12.23
C SER A 189 -0.46 16.98 -11.66
N ASP A 190 -1.75 17.18 -11.95
CA ASP A 190 -2.59 18.22 -11.35
C ASP A 190 -3.33 17.67 -10.13
N LEU A 191 -3.40 18.45 -9.05
CA LEU A 191 -3.99 18.01 -7.79
C LEU A 191 -5.47 17.69 -7.94
N ALA A 192 -6.23 18.49 -8.70
CA ALA A 192 -7.66 18.25 -8.89
C ALA A 192 -7.89 16.94 -9.65
N THR A 193 -7.07 16.64 -10.66
CA THR A 193 -7.13 15.39 -11.42
C THR A 193 -6.87 14.16 -10.56
N VAL A 194 -5.90 14.22 -9.64
CA VAL A 194 -5.54 13.06 -8.79
C VAL A 194 -6.33 12.99 -7.48
N THR A 195 -7.25 13.92 -7.24
CA THR A 195 -8.12 13.94 -6.06
C THR A 195 -9.48 13.33 -6.40
N GLY A 196 -9.70 12.10 -5.96
CA GLY A 196 -10.98 11.40 -6.12
C GLY A 196 -11.88 11.46 -4.89
N ARG A 197 -13.12 10.96 -5.07
CA ARG A 197 -14.18 10.90 -4.03
C ARG A 197 -13.87 9.94 -2.88
N GLY A 198 -12.91 9.03 -3.06
CA GLY A 198 -12.57 8.02 -2.06
C GLY A 198 -13.79 7.19 -1.66
N THR A 199 -14.14 7.22 -0.39
CA THR A 199 -15.27 6.49 0.22
C THR A 199 -16.65 7.05 -0.13
N GLY A 200 -16.83 7.64 -1.31
CA GLY A 200 -18.14 8.11 -1.81
C GLY A 200 -18.52 9.54 -1.44
N LEU A 201 -17.56 10.47 -1.31
CA LEU A 201 -17.88 11.90 -1.14
C LEU A 201 -18.78 12.45 -2.26
N ASP A 202 -19.75 13.28 -1.88
CA ASP A 202 -20.54 14.10 -2.81
C ASP A 202 -19.71 15.25 -3.40
N ASP A 203 -20.31 16.07 -4.28
CA ASP A 203 -19.61 17.16 -4.96
C ASP A 203 -19.08 18.21 -4.00
N ALA A 204 -19.87 18.55 -2.98
CA ALA A 204 -19.46 19.48 -1.94
C ALA A 204 -18.29 18.91 -1.11
N GLY A 205 -18.33 17.62 -0.80
CA GLY A 205 -17.27 16.90 -0.10
C GLY A 205 -15.97 16.82 -0.91
N LEU A 206 -16.06 16.55 -2.21
CA LEU A 206 -14.89 16.57 -3.10
C LEU A 206 -14.28 17.97 -3.19
N ALA A 207 -15.10 19.01 -3.33
CA ALA A 207 -14.63 20.40 -3.37
C ALA A 207 -13.94 20.79 -2.06
N ARG A 208 -14.54 20.46 -0.90
CA ARG A 208 -13.89 20.66 0.42
C ARG A 208 -12.56 19.92 0.51
N LYS A 209 -12.51 18.64 0.13
CA LYS A 209 -11.28 17.85 0.11
C LYS A 209 -10.19 18.54 -0.71
N GLN A 210 -10.50 19.00 -1.93
CA GLN A 210 -9.54 19.72 -2.77
C GLN A 210 -9.03 21.01 -2.13
N VAL A 211 -9.87 21.77 -1.44
CA VAL A 211 -9.45 22.98 -0.69
C VAL A 211 -8.48 22.61 0.43
N LEU A 212 -8.77 21.58 1.21
CA LEU A 212 -7.91 21.12 2.31
C LEU A 212 -6.56 20.62 1.81
N LEU A 213 -6.52 19.89 0.68
CA LEU A 213 -5.25 19.44 0.09
C LEU A 213 -4.43 20.61 -0.47
N LYS A 214 -5.08 21.63 -1.03
CA LYS A 214 -4.39 22.88 -1.44
C LYS A 214 -3.77 23.58 -0.22
N GLN A 215 -4.49 23.65 0.90
CA GLN A 215 -3.95 24.22 2.15
C GLN A 215 -2.71 23.44 2.64
N ALA A 216 -2.78 22.11 2.64
CA ALA A 216 -1.64 21.28 2.99
C ALA A 216 -0.41 21.55 2.10
N LEU A 217 -0.61 21.71 0.79
CA LEU A 217 0.46 22.06 -0.15
C LEU A 217 0.97 23.49 0.02
N THR A 218 0.12 24.45 0.36
CA THR A 218 0.55 25.81 0.71
C THR A 218 1.47 25.80 1.93
N ARG A 219 1.17 24.96 2.94
CA ARG A 219 2.01 24.78 4.14
C ARG A 219 3.32 24.06 3.83
N GLY A 220 3.23 22.85 3.27
CA GLY A 220 4.34 21.91 3.18
C GLY A 220 5.09 21.95 1.85
N GLY A 221 4.58 22.66 0.84
CA GLY A 221 5.14 22.70 -0.51
C GLY A 221 4.99 21.40 -1.30
N ARG A 222 5.22 21.45 -2.61
CA ARG A 222 5.27 20.24 -3.45
C ARG A 222 6.64 19.57 -3.30
N GLN A 223 6.70 18.51 -2.50
CA GLN A 223 7.94 17.78 -2.22
C GLN A 223 8.26 16.81 -3.35
N ARG A 224 9.47 16.90 -3.92
CA ARG A 224 9.91 15.99 -4.99
C ARG A 224 10.73 14.81 -4.48
N ASP A 225 11.30 14.94 -3.29
CA ASP A 225 11.93 13.83 -2.61
C ASP A 225 10.84 12.89 -2.05
N PRO A 226 10.84 11.59 -2.41
CA PRO A 226 9.82 10.65 -1.97
C PRO A 226 9.70 10.51 -0.46
N LEU A 227 10.82 10.51 0.26
CA LEU A 227 10.81 10.34 1.71
C LEU A 227 10.33 11.62 2.40
N VAL A 228 10.72 12.79 1.91
CA VAL A 228 10.21 14.07 2.41
C VAL A 228 8.71 14.21 2.12
N ALA A 229 8.24 13.79 0.94
CA ALA A 229 6.82 13.79 0.61
C ALA A 229 6.02 12.85 1.54
N LEU A 230 6.56 11.66 1.82
CA LEU A 230 5.98 10.68 2.74
C LEU A 230 5.90 11.21 4.18
N VAL A 231 6.95 11.87 4.66
CA VAL A 231 6.98 12.58 5.95
C VAL A 231 5.92 13.69 6.01
N GLN A 232 5.80 14.47 4.94
CA GLN A 232 4.90 15.62 4.92
C GLN A 232 3.42 15.24 4.84
N TYR A 233 3.09 14.23 4.04
CA TYR A 233 1.71 13.97 3.60
C TYR A 233 1.26 12.52 3.67
N GLY A 234 2.13 11.59 4.09
CA GLY A 234 1.85 10.16 4.08
C GLY A 234 1.00 9.66 5.25
N GLY A 235 0.90 8.33 5.31
CA GLY A 235 0.32 7.55 6.40
C GLY A 235 1.31 6.49 6.88
N PHE A 236 1.18 6.01 8.12
CA PHE A 236 2.06 4.93 8.61
C PHE A 236 1.85 3.64 7.82
N GLU A 237 0.61 3.36 7.41
CA GLU A 237 0.27 2.22 6.55
C GLU A 237 0.87 2.37 5.15
N ILE A 238 0.91 3.59 4.59
CA ILE A 238 1.57 3.86 3.31
C ILE A 238 3.07 3.67 3.45
N ALA A 239 3.67 4.20 4.52
CA ALA A 239 5.10 4.06 4.77
C ALA A 239 5.52 2.60 4.99
N MET A 240 4.71 1.80 5.69
CA MET A 240 4.97 0.36 5.82
C MET A 240 4.78 -0.40 4.51
N MET A 241 3.85 -0.03 3.63
CA MET A 241 3.73 -0.64 2.30
C MET A 241 4.92 -0.32 1.38
N VAL A 242 5.58 0.83 1.58
CA VAL A 242 6.79 1.21 0.82
C VAL A 242 8.02 0.43 1.29
N GLY A 243 8.10 0.10 2.58
CA GLY A 243 9.22 -0.60 3.19
C GLY A 243 9.21 -2.10 2.92
#